data_AF-A0A2W5GSC4-F1
#
_entry.id   AF-A0A2W5GSC4-F1
#
_cell.length_a   1.000
_cell.length_b   1.000
_cell.length_c   1.000
_cell.angle_alpha   90.00
_cell.angle_beta   90.00
_cell.angle_gamma   90.00
#
_symmetry.space_group_name_H-M   'P 1'
#
loop_
_entity.id
_entity.type
_entity.pdbx_description
1 polymer ?
#
loop_
_entity_poly.entity_id
_entity_poly.type
_entity_poly.pdbx_seq_one_letter_code
_entity_poly.pdbx_strand_id
1 'polypeptide(L)'
;MAYVKTMPPPFMGGFGGGSGGASAIYTKRGDERGPSSNTSGGLPHQLIAGYSSMKQFYVPNYDRLDENYEKPDLRSTLYWVPTVLTDSQNSEFHFNFFNNDISKSFKVVLEGMDSDGRLIHVEKTIE
;
A
#
# COMPACT_ATOMS: atom_id res chain seq x y z
N MET A 1 4.23 -18.69 -9.24
CA MET A 1 4.54 -17.93 -7.99
C MET A 1 6.06 -17.90 -7.83
N ALA A 2 6.65 -17.05 -6.99
CA ALA A 2 8.08 -17.17 -6.68
C ALA A 2 8.25 -17.97 -5.39
N TYR A 3 9.18 -18.92 -5.37
CA TYR A 3 9.41 -19.78 -4.21
C TYR A 3 10.85 -19.61 -3.73
N VAL A 4 11.03 -19.53 -2.42
CA VAL A 4 12.34 -19.56 -1.78
C VAL A 4 12.40 -20.78 -0.88
N LYS A 5 13.39 -21.64 -1.08
CA LYS A 5 13.65 -22.80 -0.23
C LYS A 5 14.97 -22.59 0.50
N THR A 6 14.87 -22.46 1.82
CA THR A 6 16.03 -22.40 2.71
C THR A 6 16.30 -23.78 3.27
N MET A 7 17.57 -24.21 3.21
CA MET A 7 18.06 -25.49 3.68
C MET A 7 19.04 -25.20 4.83
N PRO A 8 18.69 -25.53 6.09
CA PRO A 8 19.57 -25.28 7.21
C PRO A 8 20.85 -26.12 7.13
N PRO A 9 21.94 -25.70 7.79
CA PRO A 9 23.15 -26.51 7.86
C PRO A 9 22.91 -27.87 8.55
N PRO A 10 23.70 -28.91 8.20
CA PRO A 10 24.72 -28.94 7.15
C PRO A 10 24.12 -29.20 5.76
N PHE A 11 24.56 -28.46 4.73
CA PHE A 11 24.15 -28.68 3.34
C PHE A 11 25.27 -29.33 2.52
N MET A 12 25.06 -30.58 2.09
CA MET A 12 26.07 -31.39 1.41
C MET A 12 26.06 -31.27 -0.13
N GLY A 13 25.45 -30.23 -0.69
CA GLY A 13 25.36 -30.02 -2.15
C GLY A 13 26.46 -29.15 -2.76
N GLY A 14 27.37 -28.58 -1.94
CA GLY A 14 28.52 -27.78 -2.39
C GLY A 14 29.84 -28.53 -2.26
N PHE A 15 30.83 -28.19 -3.09
CA PHE A 15 32.19 -28.73 -2.98
C PHE A 15 32.74 -28.52 -1.56
N GLY A 16 33.09 -29.61 -0.87
CA GLY A 16 33.69 -29.58 0.47
C GLY A 16 32.72 -29.64 1.66
N GLY A 17 31.41 -29.78 1.46
CA GLY A 17 30.44 -29.98 2.55
C GLY A 17 30.50 -28.87 3.61
N GLY A 18 30.09 -27.66 3.23
CA GLY A 18 30.19 -26.48 4.08
C GLY A 18 29.27 -26.51 5.31
N SER A 19 29.76 -25.95 6.41
CA SER A 19 28.99 -25.72 7.65
C SER A 19 27.88 -24.66 7.51
N GLY A 20 27.71 -24.07 6.33
CA GLY A 20 26.65 -23.13 5.97
C GLY A 20 25.46 -23.83 5.33
N GLY A 21 24.26 -23.32 5.55
CA GLY A 21 23.05 -23.74 4.86
C GLY A 21 23.04 -23.25 3.41
N ALA A 22 21.96 -23.54 2.67
CA ALA A 22 21.78 -23.11 1.29
C ALA A 22 20.40 -22.52 1.04
N SER A 23 20.32 -21.54 0.16
CA SER A 23 19.05 -20.91 -0.24
C SER A 23 18.88 -21.02 -1.75
N ALA A 24 17.73 -21.52 -2.20
CA ALA A 24 17.36 -21.62 -3.60
C ALA A 24 16.19 -20.69 -3.90
N ILE A 25 16.34 -19.83 -4.91
CA ILE A 25 15.32 -18.87 -5.36
C ILE A 25 14.79 -19.36 -6.72
N TYR A 26 13.49 -19.66 -6.77
CA TYR A 26 12.79 -20.08 -7.98
C TYR A 26 11.93 -18.93 -8.48
N THR A 27 12.32 -18.35 -9.62
CA THR A 27 11.58 -17.29 -10.30
C THR A 27 10.50 -17.88 -11.20
N LYS A 28 9.31 -17.30 -11.18
CA LYS A 28 8.19 -17.68 -12.07
C LYS A 28 8.60 -17.53 -13.54
N ARG A 29 8.53 -18.61 -14.33
CA ARG A 29 8.49 -18.51 -15.80
C ARG A 29 7.02 -18.41 -16.22
N GLY A 30 6.73 -17.61 -17.23
CA GLY A 30 5.37 -17.33 -17.69
C GLY A 30 4.60 -18.62 -17.97
N ASP A 31 3.38 -18.69 -17.39
CA ASP A 31 2.37 -19.75 -17.49
C ASP A 31 2.61 -21.03 -16.65
N GLU A 32 2.08 -21.04 -15.41
CA GLU A 32 2.06 -22.18 -14.48
C GLU A 32 0.61 -22.64 -14.19
N ARG A 33 -0.26 -22.67 -15.20
CA ARG A 33 -1.57 -23.34 -15.08
C ARG A 33 -1.40 -24.86 -15.24
N GLY A 34 -0.70 -25.49 -14.31
CA GLY A 34 -0.68 -26.96 -14.15
C GLY A 34 -1.87 -27.44 -13.31
N PRO A 35 -2.35 -28.68 -13.49
CA PRO A 35 -3.58 -29.15 -12.88
C PRO A 35 -3.43 -29.20 -11.35
N SER A 36 -4.45 -28.69 -10.67
CA SER A 36 -4.64 -28.68 -9.21
C SER A 36 -4.40 -30.05 -8.59
N SER A 37 -3.16 -30.36 -8.21
CA SER A 37 -2.87 -31.52 -7.36
C SER A 37 -3.17 -31.12 -5.92
N ASN A 38 -4.30 -31.59 -5.42
CA ASN A 38 -4.63 -31.63 -3.99
C ASN A 38 -3.63 -32.57 -3.29
N THR A 39 -2.41 -32.11 -3.04
CA THR A 39 -1.40 -32.85 -2.28
C THR A 39 -1.45 -32.37 -0.83
N SER A 40 -2.16 -33.13 0.00
CA SER A 40 -2.35 -32.93 1.45
C SER A 40 -1.09 -33.24 2.26
N GLY A 41 0.05 -32.64 1.90
CA GLY A 41 1.34 -32.90 2.54
C GLY A 41 2.49 -32.07 1.99
N GLY A 42 2.28 -30.76 1.79
CA GLY A 42 3.33 -29.84 1.34
C GLY A 42 4.24 -29.38 2.49
N LEU A 43 5.48 -28.99 2.16
CA LEU A 43 6.38 -28.31 3.08
C LEU A 43 5.70 -27.07 3.70
N PRO A 44 6.05 -26.69 4.95
CA PRO A 44 5.54 -25.47 5.54
C PRO A 44 5.86 -24.29 4.62
N HIS A 45 4.81 -23.63 4.14
CA HIS A 45 4.92 -22.43 3.32
C HIS A 45 4.25 -21.30 4.06
N GLN A 46 4.88 -20.13 4.00
CA GLN A 46 4.33 -18.91 4.57
C GLN A 46 4.14 -17.91 3.44
N LEU A 47 2.92 -17.40 3.30
CA LEU A 47 2.66 -16.24 2.45
C LEU A 47 3.28 -15.03 3.12
N ILE A 48 4.34 -14.50 2.50
CA ILE A 48 4.93 -13.22 2.89
C ILE A 48 4.24 -12.16 2.04
N ALA A 49 3.50 -11.26 2.70
CA ALA A 49 2.96 -10.09 2.03
C ALA A 49 4.12 -9.26 1.47
N GLY A 50 4.21 -9.16 0.15
CA GLY A 50 5.17 -8.29 -0.52
C GLY A 50 4.79 -6.82 -0.37
N TYR A 51 5.54 -5.94 -1.05
CA TYR A 51 5.22 -4.52 -1.12
C TYR A 51 3.88 -4.32 -1.84
N SER A 52 2.94 -3.66 -1.16
CA SER A 52 1.71 -3.19 -1.79
C SER A 52 2.04 -2.02 -2.70
N SER A 53 1.49 -2.02 -3.92
CA SER A 53 1.59 -0.86 -4.82
C SER A 53 0.99 0.37 -4.14
N MET A 54 1.63 1.53 -4.30
CA MET A 54 1.09 2.80 -3.81
C MET A 54 -0.26 3.06 -4.48
N LYS A 55 -1.34 2.94 -3.71
CA LYS A 55 -2.70 3.23 -4.19
C LYS A 55 -2.95 4.72 -4.00
N GLN A 56 -3.19 5.42 -5.10
CA GLN A 56 -3.68 6.80 -5.04
C GLN A 56 -5.06 6.81 -4.38
N PHE A 57 -5.28 7.78 -3.49
CA PHE A 57 -6.57 7.94 -2.83
C PHE A 57 -7.64 8.28 -3.87
N TYR A 58 -8.73 7.53 -3.88
CA TYR A 58 -9.81 7.72 -4.85
C TYR A 58 -10.73 8.85 -4.37
N VAL A 59 -10.82 9.91 -5.16
CA VAL A 59 -11.81 10.97 -4.98
C VAL A 59 -12.98 10.67 -5.93
N PRO A 60 -14.16 10.28 -5.41
CA PRO A 60 -15.32 10.05 -6.27
C PRO A 60 -15.73 11.35 -6.94
N ASN A 61 -16.08 11.26 -8.22
CA ASN A 61 -16.66 12.36 -8.96
C ASN A 61 -18.19 12.29 -8.81
N TYR A 62 -18.77 13.27 -8.11
CA TYR A 62 -20.22 13.36 -7.92
C TYR A 62 -20.94 14.27 -8.94
N ASP A 63 -20.28 14.64 -10.03
CA ASP A 63 -20.90 15.42 -11.12
C ASP A 63 -21.60 14.53 -12.16
N ARG A 64 -21.42 13.19 -12.11
CA ARG A 64 -21.99 12.24 -13.07
C ARG A 64 -22.83 11.20 -12.36
N LEU A 65 -24.14 11.19 -12.60
CA LEU A 65 -25.07 10.18 -12.07
C LEU A 65 -24.68 8.77 -12.53
N ASP A 66 -23.88 8.08 -11.72
CA ASP A 66 -23.52 6.67 -11.88
C ASP A 66 -24.36 5.79 -10.95
N GLU A 67 -24.47 4.48 -11.24
CA GLU A 67 -25.23 3.51 -10.43
C GLU A 67 -24.80 3.42 -8.95
N ASN A 68 -23.62 3.94 -8.61
CA ASN A 68 -23.10 3.93 -7.23
C ASN A 68 -23.66 5.06 -6.34
N TYR A 69 -24.47 5.98 -6.86
CA TYR A 69 -25.07 7.07 -6.05
C TYR A 69 -26.11 6.61 -5.04
N GLU A 70 -26.74 5.45 -5.26
CA GLU A 70 -27.76 4.95 -4.34
C GLU A 70 -27.18 4.43 -3.01
N LYS A 71 -25.85 4.25 -2.94
CA LYS A 71 -25.17 3.76 -1.74
C LYS A 71 -24.78 4.93 -0.84
N PRO A 72 -25.05 4.85 0.48
CA PRO A 72 -24.59 5.86 1.44
C PRO A 72 -23.06 6.01 1.40
N ASP A 73 -22.59 7.25 1.34
CA ASP A 73 -21.17 7.57 1.48
C ASP A 73 -20.77 7.60 2.96
N LEU A 74 -19.93 6.64 3.35
CA LEU A 74 -19.42 6.46 4.71
C LEU A 74 -17.90 6.67 4.80
N ARG A 75 -17.29 7.35 3.82
CA ARG A 75 -15.84 7.60 3.81
C ARG A 75 -15.42 8.44 5.01
N SER A 76 -14.37 7.99 5.71
CA SER A 76 -13.75 8.74 6.82
C SER A 76 -12.73 9.80 6.33
N THR A 77 -12.09 9.53 5.20
CA THR A 77 -11.19 10.48 4.51
C THR A 77 -11.91 10.98 3.27
N LEU A 78 -12.12 12.29 3.16
CA LEU A 78 -12.85 12.88 2.03
C LEU A 78 -11.91 13.42 0.95
N TYR A 79 -10.71 13.81 1.37
CA TYR A 79 -9.67 14.39 0.54
C TYR A 79 -8.29 13.96 1.05
N TRP A 80 -7.39 13.58 0.14
CA TRP A 80 -6.02 13.22 0.48
C TRP A 80 -5.08 13.56 -0.68
N VAL A 81 -4.12 14.45 -0.42
CA VAL A 81 -3.03 14.77 -1.34
C VAL A 81 -1.71 14.54 -0.61
N PRO A 82 -0.89 13.58 -1.05
CA PRO A 82 0.33 13.19 -0.33
C PRO A 82 1.48 14.18 -0.49
N THR A 83 1.40 15.11 -1.45
CA THR A 83 2.48 16.03 -1.75
C THR A 83 1.90 17.37 -2.18
N VAL A 84 2.18 18.38 -1.38
CA VAL A 84 1.88 19.78 -1.68
C VAL A 84 3.20 20.53 -1.59
N LEU A 85 3.56 21.21 -2.67
CA LEU A 85 4.75 22.06 -2.72
C LEU A 85 4.29 23.50 -2.64
N THR A 86 4.79 24.23 -1.66
CA THR A 86 4.55 25.66 -1.50
C THR A 86 5.87 26.42 -1.61
N ASP A 87 5.82 27.64 -2.13
CA ASP A 87 6.96 28.55 -2.20
C ASP A 87 6.54 29.96 -1.77
N SER A 88 7.48 30.92 -1.78
CA SER A 88 7.18 32.30 -1.36
C SER A 88 6.20 33.03 -2.28
N GLN A 89 6.03 32.57 -3.52
CA GLN A 89 5.08 33.10 -4.51
C GLN A 89 3.75 32.32 -4.51
N ASN A 90 3.76 31.05 -4.13
CA ASN A 90 2.63 30.13 -4.02
C ASN A 90 2.53 29.59 -2.59
N SER A 91 2.22 30.48 -1.64
CA SER A 91 2.03 30.13 -0.23
C SER A 91 0.63 29.59 0.07
N GLU A 92 -0.32 29.74 -0.85
CA GLU A 92 -1.71 29.33 -0.68
C GLU A 92 -2.01 28.05 -1.44
N PHE A 93 -2.67 27.09 -0.77
CA PHE A 93 -3.16 25.86 -1.37
C PHE A 93 -4.67 25.80 -1.24
N HIS A 94 -5.35 25.85 -2.39
CA HIS A 94 -6.80 25.77 -2.50
C HIS A 94 -7.20 24.35 -2.92
N PHE A 95 -8.16 23.75 -2.22
CA PHE A 95 -8.68 22.43 -2.55
C PHE A 95 -10.19 22.36 -2.38
N ASN A 96 -10.83 21.57 -3.23
CA ASN A 96 -12.25 21.29 -3.19
C ASN A 96 -12.46 19.79 -3.05
N PHE A 97 -13.47 19.40 -2.29
CA PHE A 97 -13.83 18.00 -2.08
C PHE A 97 -15.34 17.86 -1.90
N PHE A 98 -15.84 16.66 -2.20
CA PHE A 98 -17.23 16.31 -1.95
C PHE A 98 -17.39 15.76 -0.55
N ASN A 99 -18.44 16.21 0.14
CA ASN A 99 -18.80 15.71 1.46
C ASN A 99 -19.41 14.29 1.39
N ASN A 100 -19.44 13.60 2.52
CA ASN A 100 -20.17 12.34 2.70
C ASN A 100 -21.57 12.60 3.31
N ASP A 101 -22.35 11.53 3.50
CA ASP A 101 -23.74 11.63 3.97
C ASP A 101 -23.88 11.74 5.51
N ILE A 102 -22.79 11.53 6.26
CA ILE A 102 -22.83 11.34 7.72
C ILE A 102 -22.13 12.45 8.51
N SER A 103 -21.15 13.13 7.92
CA SER A 103 -20.25 14.04 8.62
C SER A 103 -20.85 15.44 8.74
N LYS A 104 -20.85 15.95 9.98
CA LYS A 104 -21.25 17.32 10.33
C LYS A 104 -20.09 18.21 10.73
N SER A 105 -18.90 17.64 10.87
CA SER A 105 -17.67 18.36 11.16
C SER A 105 -16.51 17.69 10.44
N PHE A 106 -15.50 18.49 10.12
CA PHE A 106 -14.35 18.11 9.33
C PHE A 106 -13.09 18.30 10.14
N LYS A 107 -12.20 17.31 10.08
CA LYS A 107 -10.84 17.46 10.59
C LYS A 107 -9.87 17.61 9.41
N VAL A 108 -9.17 18.72 9.39
CA VAL A 108 -8.08 19.00 8.45
C VAL A 108 -6.77 18.71 9.17
N VAL A 109 -5.97 17.82 8.61
CA VAL A 109 -4.63 17.49 9.09
C VAL A 109 -3.63 17.82 7.99
N LEU A 110 -2.64 18.65 8.31
CA LEU A 110 -1.55 19.02 7.41
C LEU A 110 -0.23 18.59 8.05
N GLU A 111 0.52 17.78 7.33
CA GLU A 111 1.83 17.28 7.75
C GLU A 111 2.86 17.60 6.68
N GLY A 112 4.05 18.01 7.08
CA GLY A 112 5.09 18.40 6.15
C GLY A 112 6.44 18.62 6.82
N MET A 113 7.39 19.07 6.00
CA MET A 113 8.74 19.41 6.44
C MET A 113 9.21 20.65 5.68
N ASP A 114 9.85 21.59 6.37
CA ASP A 114 10.43 22.78 5.74
C ASP A 114 11.80 22.48 5.10
N SER A 115 12.37 23.50 4.44
CA SER A 115 13.69 23.40 3.80
C SER A 115 14.84 23.13 4.77
N ASP A 116 14.65 23.46 6.05
CA ASP A 116 15.64 23.25 7.11
C ASP A 116 15.46 21.87 7.78
N GLY A 117 14.49 21.06 7.33
CA GLY A 117 14.21 19.73 7.86
C GLY A 117 13.33 19.72 9.11
N ARG A 118 12.65 20.83 9.43
CA ARG A 118 11.74 20.91 10.58
C ARG A 118 10.38 20.34 10.22
N LEU A 119 9.88 19.46 11.08
CA LEU A 119 8.56 18.85 10.91
C LEU A 119 7.44 19.84 11.25
N ILE A 120 6.39 19.80 10.44
CA ILE A 120 5.17 20.59 10.60
C ILE A 120 4.02 19.61 10.77
N HIS A 121 3.21 19.81 11.80
CA HIS A 121 1.94 19.12 12.00
C HIS A 121 0.90 20.15 12.45
N VAL A 122 -0.18 20.26 11.70
CA VAL A 122 -1.30 21.16 11.99
C VAL A 122 -2.60 20.38 11.92
N GLU A 123 -3.37 20.43 12.99
CA GLU A 123 -4.71 19.85 13.05
C GLU A 123 -5.73 20.95 13.30
N LYS A 124 -6.81 20.96 12.52
CA LYS A 124 -7.91 21.91 12.68
C LYS A 124 -9.25 21.23 12.44
N THR A 125 -10.17 21.41 13.39
CA THR A 125 -11.57 21.00 13.22
C THR A 125 -12.40 22.17 12.73
N ILE A 126 -13.28 21.91 11.77
CA ILE A 126 -14.23 22.83 11.18
C ILE A 126 -15.62 22.23 11.41
N GLU A 127 -16.52 22.99 12.00
CA GLU A 127 -17.93 22.62 12.23
C GLU A 127 -18.86 23.27 11.20
#